data_AF-A0A843U8A9-F1
#
_entry.id   AF-A0A843U8A9-F1
#
_cell.length_a   1.000
_cell.length_b   1.000
_cell.length_c   1.000
_cell.angle_alpha   90.00
_cell.angle_beta   90.00
_cell.angle_gamma   90.00
#
_symmetry.space_group_name_H-M   'P 1'
#
loop_
_entity.id
_entity.type
_entity.pdbx_description
1 polymer ?
#
loop_
_entity_poly.entity_id
_entity_poly.type
_entity_poly.pdbx_seq_one_letter_code
_entity_poly.pdbx_strand_id
1 'polypeptide(L)'
;MQAFAEADTFFCFVELLSGFRDNFCQQLDNSVVGIRSTITKLSQLLKKHDEELWRHLEVTTKGGVSYWPTLLLIVAFSNYLGFPEPDTVPFLIQINPQFYAFRWITLLLTQEFNFADTLHIWDTLLSDPEGPQETLLRICCAMLILIRRRLLAGDFTSNLKLLQNYPSTNISHLLYVANKLRGTLTG
;
A
#
# COMPACT_ATOMS: atom_id res chain seq x y z
N MET A 1 -27.09 19.44 17.71
CA MET A 1 -25.85 18.64 17.78
C MET A 1 -25.32 18.23 16.41
N GLN A 2 -26.17 17.92 15.41
CA GLN A 2 -25.73 17.60 14.03
C GLN A 2 -25.12 18.77 13.23
N ALA A 3 -25.46 20.03 13.54
CA ALA A 3 -25.08 21.18 12.71
C ALA A 3 -23.56 21.49 12.65
N PHE A 4 -22.77 20.99 13.60
CA PHE A 4 -21.32 21.16 13.63
C PHE A 4 -20.56 19.91 13.19
N ALA A 5 -21.23 18.75 13.16
CA ALA A 5 -20.60 17.48 12.88
C ALA A 5 -20.00 17.41 11.46
N GLU A 6 -20.64 18.05 10.47
CA GLU A 6 -20.12 18.11 9.11
C GLU A 6 -18.83 18.94 9.03
N ALA A 7 -18.83 20.13 9.64
CA ALA A 7 -17.66 21.02 9.64
C ALA A 7 -16.47 20.40 10.40
N ASP A 8 -16.74 19.78 11.56
CA ASP A 8 -15.73 19.08 12.36
C ASP A 8 -15.16 17.88 11.59
N THR A 9 -16.02 17.08 10.94
CA THR A 9 -15.60 15.94 10.12
C THR A 9 -14.77 16.40 8.92
N PHE A 10 -15.18 17.49 8.25
CA PHE A 10 -14.43 18.05 7.14
C PHE A 10 -13.03 18.51 7.57
N PHE A 11 -12.93 19.22 8.70
CA PHE A 11 -11.65 19.68 9.22
C PHE A 11 -10.73 18.51 9.59
N CYS A 12 -11.24 17.52 10.34
CA CYS A 12 -10.48 16.32 10.69
C CYS A 12 -10.01 15.55 9.45
N PHE A 13 -10.87 15.43 8.42
CA PHE A 13 -10.51 14.75 7.18
C PHE A 13 -9.45 15.50 6.38
N VAL A 14 -9.55 16.84 6.29
CA VAL A 14 -8.55 17.68 5.62
C VAL A 14 -7.21 17.64 6.34
N GLU A 15 -7.21 17.71 7.67
CA GLU A 15 -5.98 17.60 8.47
C GLU A 15 -5.29 16.25 8.23
N LEU A 16 -6.05 15.16 8.26
CA LEU A 16 -5.54 13.83 7.98
C LEU A 16 -5.02 13.71 6.55
N LEU A 17 -5.75 14.20 5.55
CA LEU A 17 -5.31 14.18 4.16
C LEU A 17 -4.13 15.11 3.88
N SER A 18 -3.94 16.17 4.67
CA SER A 18 -2.84 17.10 4.48
C SER A 18 -1.47 16.39 4.55
N GLY A 19 -1.36 15.38 5.42
CA GLY A 19 -0.17 14.53 5.54
C GLY A 19 0.02 13.52 4.39
N PHE A 20 -0.96 13.36 3.51
CA PHE A 20 -0.89 12.48 2.35
C PHE A 20 -1.07 13.22 1.02
N ARG A 21 -1.15 14.55 1.04
CA ARG A 21 -1.51 15.41 -0.10
C ARG A 21 -0.66 15.12 -1.33
N ASP A 22 0.63 14.88 -1.14
CA ASP A 22 1.59 14.64 -2.23
C ASP A 22 1.32 13.32 -2.98
N ASN A 23 0.68 12.34 -2.32
CA ASN A 23 0.28 11.08 -2.93
C ASN A 23 -0.90 11.21 -3.90
N PHE A 24 -1.66 12.32 -3.86
CA PHE A 24 -2.85 12.56 -4.69
C PHE A 24 -2.61 13.59 -5.79
N CYS A 25 -1.42 14.22 -5.82
CA CYS A 25 -1.07 15.16 -6.86
C CYS A 25 -0.52 14.41 -8.08
N GLN A 26 -1.33 14.27 -9.13
CA GLN A 26 -0.94 13.57 -10.37
C GLN A 26 0.34 14.13 -11.01
N GLN A 27 0.63 15.42 -10.80
CA GLN A 27 1.86 16.07 -11.26
C GLN A 27 3.12 15.59 -10.51
N LEU A 28 2.96 15.04 -9.31
CA LEU A 28 4.04 14.52 -8.47
C LEU A 28 4.23 13.00 -8.63
N ASP A 29 3.43 12.31 -9.42
CA ASP A 29 3.54 10.85 -9.61
C ASP A 29 4.92 10.43 -10.14
N ASN A 30 5.58 11.29 -10.93
CA ASN A 30 6.95 11.09 -11.42
C ASN A 30 8.02 11.78 -10.54
N SER A 31 7.63 12.39 -9.43
CA SER A 31 8.49 13.14 -8.51
C SER A 31 8.93 12.30 -7.31
N VAL A 32 9.99 12.77 -6.64
CA VAL A 32 10.57 12.21 -5.41
C VAL A 32 9.63 12.24 -4.20
N VAL A 33 8.47 12.88 -4.30
CA VAL A 33 7.47 13.03 -3.23
C VAL A 33 6.10 12.41 -3.55
N GLY A 34 5.88 11.86 -4.75
CA GLY A 34 4.59 11.28 -5.12
C GLY A 34 4.40 9.83 -4.66
N ILE A 35 3.26 9.24 -5.03
CA ILE A 35 2.87 7.88 -4.64
C ILE A 35 3.91 6.81 -5.02
N ARG A 36 4.65 7.00 -6.14
CA ARG A 36 5.74 6.10 -6.54
C ARG A 36 6.91 6.13 -5.56
N SER A 37 7.25 7.30 -5.04
CA SER A 37 8.27 7.46 -4.00
C SER A 37 7.82 6.78 -2.71
N THR A 38 6.56 6.98 -2.30
CA THR A 38 5.97 6.33 -1.11
C THR A 38 5.98 4.80 -1.21
N ILE A 39 5.63 4.25 -2.37
CA ILE A 39 5.72 2.80 -2.65
C ILE A 39 7.19 2.32 -2.62
N THR A 40 8.12 3.12 -3.15
CA THR A 40 9.55 2.80 -3.11
C THR A 40 10.08 2.81 -1.68
N LYS A 41 9.67 3.77 -0.85
CA LYS A 41 9.98 3.82 0.59
C LYS A 41 9.45 2.57 1.30
N LEU A 42 8.21 2.12 1.01
CA LEU A 42 7.69 0.87 1.54
C LEU A 42 8.59 -0.33 1.20
N SER A 43 8.99 -0.43 -0.08
CA SER A 43 9.86 -1.50 -0.56
C SER A 43 11.22 -1.48 0.13
N GLN A 44 11.81 -0.30 0.31
CA GLN A 44 13.07 -0.13 1.06
C GLN A 44 12.92 -0.49 2.53
N LEU A 45 11.81 -0.11 3.16
CA LEU A 45 11.52 -0.42 4.56
C LEU A 45 11.37 -1.94 4.74
N LEU A 46 10.66 -2.61 3.83
CA LEU A 46 10.60 -4.07 3.81
C LEU A 46 11.98 -4.69 3.63
N LYS A 47 12.78 -4.22 2.67
CA LYS A 47 14.14 -4.73 2.45
C LYS A 47 15.01 -4.63 3.69
N LYS A 48 14.91 -3.53 4.44
CA LYS A 48 15.68 -3.28 5.66
C LYS A 48 15.30 -4.22 6.80
N HIS A 49 14.01 -4.56 6.91
CA HIS A 49 13.49 -5.38 7.99
C HIS A 49 13.43 -6.88 7.67
N ASP A 50 13.25 -7.21 6.40
CA ASP A 50 13.04 -8.56 5.91
C ASP A 50 13.50 -8.68 4.45
N GLU A 51 14.82 -8.77 4.28
CA GLU A 51 15.43 -8.85 2.94
C GLU A 51 14.99 -10.11 2.19
N GLU A 52 14.79 -11.22 2.88
CA GLU A 52 14.37 -12.49 2.27
C GLU A 52 12.96 -12.38 1.68
N LEU A 53 12.01 -11.84 2.44
CA LEU A 53 10.66 -11.58 1.94
C LEU A 53 10.67 -10.57 0.81
N TRP A 54 11.46 -9.51 0.94
CA TRP A 54 11.61 -8.50 -0.12
C TRP A 54 12.13 -9.12 -1.42
N ARG A 55 13.20 -9.92 -1.37
CA ARG A 55 13.75 -10.62 -2.54
C ARG A 55 12.73 -11.57 -3.15
N HIS A 56 12.00 -12.32 -2.31
CA HIS A 56 10.96 -13.22 -2.80
C HIS A 56 9.86 -12.45 -3.55
N LEU A 57 9.35 -11.36 -2.96
CA LEU A 57 8.36 -10.52 -3.63
C LEU A 57 8.92 -9.91 -4.92
N GLU A 58 10.17 -9.45 -4.94
CA GLU A 58 10.79 -8.91 -6.16
C GLU A 58 10.93 -9.96 -7.27
N VAL A 59 11.37 -11.19 -6.94
CA VAL A 59 11.55 -12.28 -7.91
C VAL A 59 10.21 -12.80 -8.43
N THR A 60 9.28 -13.10 -7.52
CA THR A 60 7.95 -13.62 -7.83
C THR A 60 7.18 -12.63 -8.71
N THR A 61 7.37 -11.34 -8.46
CA THR A 61 6.72 -10.30 -9.24
C THR A 61 7.38 -10.05 -10.60
N LYS A 62 8.70 -10.17 -10.74
CA LYS A 62 9.39 -10.15 -12.06
C LYS A 62 8.98 -11.35 -12.93
N GLY A 63 8.74 -12.52 -12.34
CA GLY A 63 8.28 -13.72 -13.05
C GLY A 63 6.83 -13.65 -13.55
N GLY A 64 5.97 -12.86 -12.89
CA GLY A 64 4.60 -12.62 -13.34
C GLY A 64 4.54 -11.84 -14.67
N VAL A 65 5.39 -10.84 -14.88
CA VAL A 65 5.31 -9.93 -16.04
C VAL A 65 5.39 -10.66 -17.39
N SER A 66 5.95 -11.88 -17.45
CA SER A 66 6.00 -12.66 -18.68
C SER A 66 4.64 -13.24 -19.12
N TYR A 67 3.66 -13.38 -18.21
CA TYR A 67 2.34 -13.99 -18.49
C TYR A 67 1.18 -13.00 -18.43
N TRP A 68 1.43 -11.82 -17.84
CA TRP A 68 0.39 -10.82 -17.59
C TRP A 68 -0.08 -10.04 -18.81
N PRO A 69 0.71 -9.78 -19.87
CA PRO A 69 0.16 -9.22 -21.11
C PRO A 69 -0.97 -10.08 -21.68
N THR A 70 -0.86 -11.41 -21.56
CA THR A 70 -1.87 -12.36 -22.05
C THR A 70 -3.09 -12.43 -21.12
N LEU A 71 -2.89 -12.39 -19.80
CA LEU A 71 -3.99 -12.37 -18.82
C LEU A 71 -4.72 -11.01 -18.78
N LEU A 72 -4.01 -9.89 -18.93
CA LEU A 72 -4.60 -8.57 -19.11
C LEU A 72 -5.38 -8.49 -20.42
N LEU A 73 -4.92 -9.10 -21.52
CA LEU A 73 -5.74 -9.22 -22.72
C LEU A 73 -7.03 -9.98 -22.43
N ILE A 74 -6.99 -11.13 -21.74
CA ILE A 74 -8.19 -11.93 -21.45
C ILE A 74 -9.17 -11.20 -20.51
N VAL A 75 -8.67 -10.48 -19.49
CA VAL A 75 -9.51 -9.72 -18.54
C VAL A 75 -10.01 -8.41 -19.15
N ALA A 76 -9.19 -7.71 -19.95
CA ALA A 76 -9.58 -6.50 -20.67
C ALA A 76 -10.57 -6.79 -21.81
N PHE A 77 -10.55 -7.98 -22.41
CA PHE A 77 -11.57 -8.39 -23.39
C PHE A 77 -12.97 -8.51 -22.78
N SER A 78 -13.09 -8.72 -21.46
CA SER A 78 -14.38 -8.83 -20.80
C SER A 78 -15.00 -7.48 -20.42
N ASN A 79 -14.26 -6.37 -20.43
CA ASN A 79 -14.76 -5.04 -20.07
C ASN A 79 -14.25 -3.98 -21.06
N TYR A 80 -15.02 -3.79 -22.13
CA TYR A 80 -14.80 -2.84 -23.23
C TYR A 80 -14.57 -1.39 -22.76
N LEU A 81 -13.48 -0.74 -23.22
CA LEU A 81 -13.44 0.57 -23.93
C LEU A 81 -12.05 1.26 -23.81
N GLY A 82 -11.43 1.55 -24.96
CA GLY A 82 -10.37 2.57 -25.11
C GLY A 82 -8.93 2.12 -24.87
N PHE A 83 -8.29 1.49 -25.86
CA PHE A 83 -6.85 1.23 -25.84
C PHE A 83 -6.06 2.54 -26.04
N PRO A 84 -5.11 2.91 -25.15
CA PRO A 84 -4.10 3.91 -25.47
C PRO A 84 -3.04 3.35 -26.43
N GLU A 85 -2.39 4.23 -27.19
CA GLU A 85 -1.37 3.91 -28.21
C GLU A 85 -0.24 2.98 -27.70
N PRO A 86 0.29 2.09 -28.56
CA PRO A 86 1.23 1.01 -28.19
C PRO A 86 2.53 1.47 -27.51
N ASP A 87 2.91 2.73 -27.66
CA ASP A 87 4.14 3.30 -27.10
C ASP A 87 4.00 3.69 -25.61
N THR A 88 2.77 3.74 -25.08
CA THR A 88 2.48 4.03 -23.66
C THR A 88 2.46 2.76 -22.80
N VAL A 89 2.35 1.60 -23.45
CA VAL A 89 2.16 0.30 -22.82
C VAL A 89 3.40 -0.19 -22.04
N PRO A 90 4.66 0.13 -22.41
CA PRO A 90 5.82 -0.26 -21.59
C PRO A 90 5.91 0.50 -20.25
N PHE A 91 5.26 1.66 -20.14
CA PHE A 91 5.36 2.54 -18.95
C PHE A 91 4.34 2.21 -17.85
N LEU A 92 3.27 1.47 -18.19
CA LEU A 92 2.25 1.01 -17.24
C LEU A 92 2.57 -0.38 -16.65
N ILE A 93 3.58 -1.08 -17.17
CA ILE A 93 3.88 -2.48 -16.84
C ILE A 93 5.00 -2.62 -15.80
N GLN A 94 5.73 -1.54 -15.51
CA GLN A 94 6.60 -1.49 -14.35
C GLN A 94 5.89 -0.71 -13.25
N ILE A 95 5.23 -1.37 -12.28
CA ILE A 95 5.57 -1.23 -10.84
C ILE A 95 4.99 -2.43 -10.07
N ASN A 96 5.90 -3.20 -9.48
CA ASN A 96 5.64 -4.45 -8.77
C ASN A 96 5.45 -4.37 -7.24
N PRO A 97 5.10 -3.21 -6.66
CA PRO A 97 4.19 -3.21 -5.49
C PRO A 97 2.87 -2.43 -5.70
N GLN A 98 2.63 -1.85 -6.88
CA GLN A 98 1.44 -1.04 -7.15
C GLN A 98 0.12 -1.85 -7.12
N PHE A 99 0.16 -3.17 -7.31
CA PHE A 99 -1.07 -3.99 -7.33
C PHE A 99 -1.81 -4.06 -5.98
N TYR A 100 -1.12 -3.83 -4.86
CA TYR A 100 -1.73 -3.83 -3.53
C TYR A 100 -1.37 -2.56 -2.75
N ALA A 101 -0.11 -2.13 -2.77
CA ALA A 101 0.36 -1.01 -1.95
C ALA A 101 -0.24 0.34 -2.41
N PHE A 102 -0.50 0.53 -3.70
CA PHE A 102 -1.17 1.74 -4.20
C PHE A 102 -2.54 1.91 -3.55
N ARG A 103 -3.37 0.84 -3.54
CA ARG A 103 -4.69 0.83 -2.92
C ARG A 103 -4.58 1.07 -1.41
N TRP A 104 -3.68 0.37 -0.74
CA TRP A 104 -3.48 0.49 0.71
C TRP A 104 -3.10 1.90 1.14
N ILE A 105 -2.19 2.54 0.39
CA ILE A 105 -1.67 3.87 0.70
C ILE A 105 -2.69 4.96 0.32
N THR A 106 -3.30 4.89 -0.86
CA THR A 106 -4.25 5.93 -1.31
C THR A 106 -5.59 5.88 -0.58
N LEU A 107 -6.00 4.71 -0.09
CA LEU A 107 -7.23 4.54 0.67
C LEU A 107 -7.02 4.43 2.18
N LEU A 108 -5.79 4.66 2.66
CA LEU A 108 -5.46 4.64 4.09
C LEU A 108 -5.99 3.39 4.82
N LEU A 109 -5.88 2.24 4.15
CA LEU A 109 -6.30 0.91 4.62
C LEU A 109 -7.81 0.72 4.89
N THR A 110 -8.66 1.69 4.54
CA THR A 110 -10.13 1.63 4.76
C THR A 110 -10.83 0.48 4.04
N GLN A 111 -10.26 -0.06 2.96
CA GLN A 111 -10.79 -1.21 2.22
C GLN A 111 -10.35 -2.56 2.78
N GLU A 112 -9.31 -2.60 3.62
CA GLU A 112 -8.74 -3.84 4.15
C GLU A 112 -9.26 -4.18 5.54
N PHE A 113 -9.70 -3.17 6.30
CA PHE A 113 -10.16 -3.32 7.68
C PHE A 113 -11.59 -2.79 7.84
N ASN A 114 -12.31 -3.28 8.86
CA ASN A 114 -13.61 -2.71 9.19
C ASN A 114 -13.45 -1.28 9.74
N PHE A 115 -14.58 -0.58 9.90
CA PHE A 115 -14.57 0.81 10.34
C PHE A 115 -13.91 1.02 11.72
N ALA A 116 -14.19 0.15 12.70
CA ALA A 116 -13.62 0.27 14.05
C ALA A 116 -12.09 0.09 14.04
N ASP A 117 -11.61 -0.91 13.31
CA ASP A 117 -10.19 -1.19 13.14
C ASP A 117 -9.48 -0.06 12.38
N THR A 118 -10.13 0.50 11.37
CA THR A 118 -9.63 1.65 10.61
C THR A 118 -9.47 2.87 11.50
N LEU A 119 -10.45 3.16 12.37
CA LEU A 119 -10.34 4.26 13.32
C LEU A 119 -9.17 4.07 14.30
N HIS A 120 -8.93 2.84 14.78
CA HIS A 120 -7.78 2.54 15.64
C HIS A 120 -6.43 2.75 14.93
N ILE A 121 -6.36 2.38 13.64
CA ILE A 121 -5.20 2.67 12.80
C ILE A 121 -5.02 4.18 12.66
N TRP A 122 -6.09 4.91 12.36
CA TRP A 122 -6.04 6.37 12.17
C TRP A 122 -5.66 7.12 13.45
N ASP A 123 -6.11 6.65 14.61
CA ASP A 123 -5.68 7.17 15.92
C ASP A 123 -4.15 7.08 16.07
N THR A 124 -3.56 5.97 15.63
CA THR A 124 -2.10 5.79 15.64
C THR A 124 -1.42 6.67 14.58
N LEU A 125 -1.99 6.79 13.38
CA LEU A 125 -1.44 7.65 12.31
C LEU A 125 -1.33 9.11 12.73
N LEU A 126 -2.35 9.63 13.40
CA LEU A 126 -2.43 11.03 13.83
C LEU A 126 -1.62 11.30 15.11
N SER A 127 -1.43 10.29 15.95
CA SER A 127 -0.71 10.43 17.23
C SER A 127 0.82 10.29 17.09
N ASP A 128 1.32 9.78 15.97
CA ASP A 128 2.75 9.49 15.81
C ASP A 128 3.56 10.75 15.42
N PRO A 129 4.58 11.16 16.19
CA PRO A 129 5.37 12.35 15.90
C PRO A 129 6.30 12.24 14.68
N GLU A 130 6.51 11.06 14.08
CA GLU A 130 7.24 10.95 12.81
C GLU A 130 6.36 11.29 11.60
N GLY A 131 5.06 11.42 11.80
CA GLY A 131 4.10 11.79 10.77
C GLY A 131 3.21 10.63 10.32
N PRO A 132 2.05 10.95 9.72
CA PRO A 132 1.07 9.96 9.31
C PRO A 132 1.56 9.11 8.14
N GLN A 133 2.37 9.65 7.23
CA GLN A 133 2.90 8.91 6.09
C GLN A 133 3.89 7.81 6.52
N GLU A 134 4.86 8.15 7.37
CA GLU A 134 5.86 7.24 7.92
C GLU A 134 5.19 6.12 8.72
N THR A 135 4.19 6.47 9.52
CA THR A 135 3.42 5.51 10.32
C THR A 135 2.62 4.57 9.44
N LEU A 136 1.97 5.08 8.39
CA LEU A 136 1.24 4.25 7.42
C LEU A 136 2.18 3.26 6.74
N LEU A 137 3.36 3.70 6.32
CA LEU A 137 4.36 2.83 5.69
C LEU A 137 4.83 1.71 6.63
N ARG A 138 5.03 2.01 7.92
CA ARG A 138 5.33 0.99 8.93
C ARG A 138 4.21 -0.02 9.09
N ILE A 139 2.95 0.43 9.13
CA ILE A 139 1.79 -0.46 9.24
C ILE A 139 1.70 -1.35 8.00
N CYS A 140 1.82 -0.79 6.79
CA CYS A 140 1.86 -1.56 5.54
C CYS A 140 3.00 -2.58 5.53
N CYS A 141 4.19 -2.24 6.04
CA CYS A 141 5.29 -3.19 6.15
C CYS A 141 5.01 -4.29 7.20
N ALA A 142 4.45 -3.93 8.35
CA ALA A 142 4.04 -4.89 9.37
C ALA A 142 3.00 -5.87 8.82
N MET A 143 2.06 -5.40 7.99
CA MET A 143 1.09 -6.26 7.32
C MET A 143 1.77 -7.34 6.48
N LEU A 144 2.81 -6.98 5.71
CA LEU A 144 3.59 -7.93 4.89
C LEU A 144 4.36 -8.94 5.75
N ILE A 145 5.01 -8.46 6.81
CA ILE A 145 5.80 -9.30 7.73
C ILE A 145 4.90 -10.33 8.44
N LEU A 146 3.69 -9.94 8.85
CA LEU A 146 2.75 -10.85 9.53
C LEU A 146 2.32 -12.02 8.65
N ILE A 147 2.16 -11.81 7.35
CA ILE A 147 1.81 -12.87 6.39
C ILE A 147 3.02 -13.49 5.69
N ARG A 148 4.25 -13.13 6.09
CA ARG A 148 5.51 -13.61 5.50
C ARG A 148 5.51 -15.10 5.22
N ARG A 149 5.12 -15.92 6.20
CA ARG A 149 5.14 -17.40 6.06
C ARG A 149 4.26 -17.87 4.90
N ARG A 150 3.13 -17.20 4.66
CA ARG A 150 2.23 -17.52 3.54
C ARG A 150 2.80 -16.97 2.23
N LEU A 151 3.39 -15.78 2.24
CA LEU A 151 4.00 -15.18 1.06
C LEU A 151 5.19 -15.99 0.55
N LEU A 152 6.07 -16.46 1.43
CA LEU A 152 7.24 -17.27 1.05
C LEU A 152 6.87 -18.67 0.54
N ALA A 153 5.74 -19.20 0.98
CA ALA A 153 5.25 -20.51 0.55
C ALA A 153 4.39 -20.45 -0.73
N GLY A 154 3.83 -19.28 -1.05
CA GLY A 154 2.91 -19.08 -2.16
C GLY A 154 3.62 -18.70 -3.47
N ASP A 155 2.97 -19.01 -4.58
CA ASP A 155 3.34 -18.53 -5.92
C ASP A 155 2.77 -17.12 -6.17
N PHE A 156 3.13 -16.50 -7.30
CA PHE A 156 2.71 -15.14 -7.64
C PHE A 156 1.18 -14.93 -7.53
N THR A 157 0.39 -15.84 -8.11
CA THR A 157 -1.07 -15.70 -8.15
C THR A 157 -1.67 -15.82 -6.74
N SER A 158 -1.21 -16.77 -5.94
CA SER A 158 -1.67 -16.94 -4.56
C SER A 158 -1.28 -15.75 -3.68
N ASN A 159 -0.06 -15.24 -3.83
CA ASN A 159 0.44 -14.08 -3.08
C ASN A 159 -0.35 -12.82 -3.45
N LEU A 160 -0.61 -12.58 -4.74
CA LEU A 160 -1.42 -11.46 -5.20
C LEU A 160 -2.84 -11.54 -4.65
N LYS A 161 -3.48 -12.73 -4.71
CA LYS A 161 -4.84 -12.93 -4.19
C LYS A 161 -4.91 -12.71 -2.67
N LEU A 162 -3.90 -13.16 -1.93
CA LEU A 162 -3.79 -12.97 -0.48
C LEU A 162 -3.59 -11.49 -0.11
N LEU A 163 -2.79 -10.75 -0.88
CA LEU A 163 -2.57 -9.32 -0.67
C LEU A 163 -3.80 -8.49 -1.05
N GLN A 164 -4.56 -8.90 -2.07
CA GLN A 164 -5.81 -8.25 -2.45
C GLN A 164 -6.98 -8.57 -1.50
N ASN A 165 -6.91 -9.70 -0.79
CA ASN A 165 -7.91 -10.14 0.19
C ASN A 165 -7.23 -10.42 1.53
N TYR A 166 -6.79 -9.35 2.19
CA TYR A 166 -6.00 -9.47 3.41
C TYR A 166 -6.78 -10.21 4.50
N PRO A 167 -6.19 -11.21 5.18
CA PRO A 167 -6.89 -11.96 6.21
C PRO A 167 -7.17 -11.10 7.45
N SER A 168 -8.27 -11.38 8.15
CA SER A 168 -8.56 -10.71 9.41
C SER A 168 -7.40 -10.90 10.39
N THR A 169 -6.87 -9.77 10.88
CA THR A 169 -5.68 -9.71 11.71
C THR A 169 -5.97 -8.88 12.94
N ASN A 170 -5.42 -9.26 14.09
CA ASN A 170 -5.59 -8.50 15.32
C ASN A 170 -4.86 -7.14 15.19
N ILE A 171 -5.61 -6.04 15.22
CA ILE A 171 -5.07 -4.70 15.04
C ILE A 171 -4.07 -4.33 16.13
N SER A 172 -4.32 -4.68 17.38
CA SER A 172 -3.37 -4.41 18.48
C SER A 172 -2.02 -5.10 18.24
N HIS A 173 -2.04 -6.33 17.74
CA HIS A 173 -0.82 -7.04 17.36
C HIS A 173 -0.14 -6.42 16.12
N LEU A 174 -0.92 -6.01 15.11
CA LEU A 174 -0.41 -5.31 13.94
C LEU A 174 0.30 -4.00 14.32
N LEU A 175 -0.36 -3.16 15.12
CA LEU A 175 0.20 -1.89 15.60
C LEU A 175 1.42 -2.11 16.49
N TYR A 176 1.42 -3.16 17.34
CA TYR A 176 2.59 -3.54 18.12
C TYR A 176 3.79 -3.89 17.22
N VAL A 177 3.58 -4.69 16.17
CA VAL A 177 4.63 -5.02 15.21
C VAL A 177 5.09 -3.76 14.47
N ALA A 178 4.17 -2.91 14.00
CA ALA A 178 4.50 -1.66 13.31
C ALA A 178 5.34 -0.72 14.17
N ASN A 179 4.99 -0.54 15.45
CA ASN A 179 5.75 0.26 16.41
C ASN A 179 7.16 -0.29 16.66
N LYS A 180 7.34 -1.62 16.60
CA LYS A 180 8.67 -2.23 16.69
C LYS A 180 9.57 -1.89 15.49
N LEU A 181 9.00 -1.56 14.33
CA LEU A 181 9.74 -1.13 13.14
C LEU A 181 10.23 0.32 13.21
N ARG A 182 9.91 1.06 14.29
CA ARG A 182 10.24 2.48 14.45
C ARG A 182 11.73 2.76 14.66
N GLY A 183 12.40 1.95 15.46
CA GLY A 183 13.76 2.20 15.97
C GLY A 183 14.92 1.93 15.02
N THR A 184 14.66 1.72 13.73
CA THR A 184 15.68 1.28 12.76
C THR A 184 15.89 2.24 11.61
N LEU A 185 15.09 3.29 11.43
CA LEU A 185 15.23 4.24 10.30
C LEU A 185 16.42 5.21 10.45
N THR A 186 17.06 5.27 11.62
CA THR A 186 18.30 6.03 11.88
C THR A 186 19.53 5.13 11.71
N GLY A 187 19.98 4.95 10.47
CA GLY A 187 21.22 4.26 10.16
C GLY A 187 21.50 4.28 8.69
#